data_AF-A0A963LKP0-F1
#
_entry.id   AF-A0A963LKP0-F1
#
_cell.length_a   1.000
_cell.length_b   1.000
_cell.length_c   1.000
_cell.angle_alpha   90.00
_cell.angle_beta   90.00
_cell.angle_gamma   90.00
#
_symmetry.space_group_name_H-M   'P 1'
#
loop_
_entity.id
_entity.type
_entity.pdbx_description
1 polymer ?
#
loop_
_entity_poly.entity_id
_entity_poly.type
_entity_poly.pdbx_seq_one_letter_code
_entity_poly.pdbx_strand_id
1 'polypeptide(L)'
;GVRPEVLAARERGVIFDIGHGGGSCGFATSRAMLEAGFKPDVISSDVHILSIDGPAFDLLHTLAKFHVLGMSLPEVVASATVNAARAIRRPELGTLKPGALGEASIFEVLDQPTEYRDVIGEVMQSNIAFKAHGLVLDGRWWT
;
A
#
# COMPACT_ATOMS: atom_id res chain seq x y z
N GLY A 1 14.13 -14.18 9.57
CA GLY A 1 14.30 -12.85 10.19
C GLY A 1 14.88 -11.87 9.18
N VAL A 2 14.82 -10.57 9.47
CA VAL A 2 15.35 -9.51 8.58
C VAL A 2 16.88 -9.52 8.59
N ARG A 3 17.49 -9.37 7.42
CA ARG A 3 18.95 -9.40 7.28
C ARG A 3 19.59 -8.15 7.93
N PRO A 4 20.79 -8.26 8.54
CA PRO A 4 21.45 -7.12 9.20
C PRO A 4 21.66 -5.92 8.28
N GLU A 5 21.96 -6.15 7.00
CA GLU A 5 22.21 -5.10 6.02
C GLU A 5 20.94 -4.29 5.72
N VAL A 6 19.77 -4.94 5.77
CA VAL A 6 18.45 -4.31 5.59
C VAL A 6 18.11 -3.41 6.78
N LEU A 7 18.39 -3.88 8.00
CA LEU A 7 18.21 -3.08 9.23
C LEU A 7 19.15 -1.86 9.22
N ALA A 8 20.43 -2.07 8.91
CA ALA A 8 21.40 -0.97 8.80
C ALA A 8 21.03 0.04 7.70
N ALA A 9 20.42 -0.41 6.60
CA ALA A 9 19.91 0.48 5.55
C ALA A 9 18.76 1.36 6.08
N ARG A 10 17.81 0.77 6.81
CA ARG A 10 16.72 1.53 7.45
C ARG A 10 17.25 2.54 8.46
N GLU A 11 18.22 2.18 9.29
CA GLU A 11 18.86 3.09 10.26
C GLU A 11 19.50 4.32 9.59
N ARG A 12 20.01 4.18 8.36
CA ARG A 12 20.55 5.29 7.57
C ARG A 12 19.48 6.08 6.80
N GLY A 13 18.20 5.75 6.96
CA GLY A 13 17.07 6.44 6.33
C GLY A 13 16.71 5.94 4.94
N VAL A 14 17.12 4.73 4.54
CA VAL A 14 16.62 4.09 3.31
C VAL A 14 15.13 3.80 3.48
N ILE A 15 14.34 4.22 2.49
CA ILE A 15 12.89 4.00 2.43
C ILE A 15 12.64 2.64 1.79
N PHE A 16 11.84 1.81 2.46
CA PHE A 16 11.41 0.52 1.94
C PHE A 16 10.01 0.66 1.37
N ASP A 17 9.94 0.62 0.04
CA ASP A 17 8.70 0.58 -0.73
C ASP A 17 8.43 -0.84 -1.23
N ILE A 18 7.16 -1.24 -1.29
CA ILE A 18 6.74 -2.57 -1.73
C ILE A 18 6.93 -2.77 -3.23
N GLY A 19 6.49 -1.82 -4.06
CA GLY A 19 6.54 -1.94 -5.52
C GLY A 19 6.00 -3.27 -6.04
N HIS A 20 4.71 -3.57 -5.80
CA HIS A 20 4.16 -4.92 -5.97
C HIS A 20 4.47 -5.55 -7.34
N GLY A 21 4.07 -4.86 -8.41
CA GLY A 21 4.34 -5.22 -9.80
C GLY A 21 3.87 -6.61 -10.19
N GLY A 22 4.46 -7.11 -11.28
CA GLY A 22 4.25 -8.48 -11.77
C GLY A 22 5.22 -9.50 -11.18
N GLY A 23 6.23 -9.09 -10.40
CA GLY A 23 7.33 -9.97 -9.99
C GLY A 23 7.94 -9.76 -8.61
N SER A 24 7.49 -8.76 -7.82
CA SER A 24 8.24 -8.30 -6.65
C SER A 24 7.60 -8.64 -5.29
N CYS A 25 6.31 -8.93 -5.24
CA CYS A 25 5.59 -9.11 -3.97
C CYS A 25 5.05 -10.53 -3.79
N GLY A 26 5.68 -11.29 -2.88
CA GLY A 26 5.23 -12.62 -2.44
C GLY A 26 4.74 -12.63 -0.98
N PHE A 27 3.63 -13.31 -0.69
CA PHE A 27 2.97 -13.30 0.62
C PHE A 27 3.82 -13.95 1.71
N ALA A 28 4.53 -15.04 1.43
CA ALA A 28 5.44 -15.64 2.41
C ALA A 28 6.52 -14.64 2.90
N THR A 29 7.12 -13.88 1.98
CA THR A 29 8.10 -12.84 2.32
C THR A 29 7.45 -11.71 3.10
N SER A 30 6.29 -11.23 2.64
CA SER A 30 5.55 -10.15 3.31
C SER A 30 5.12 -10.52 4.74
N ARG A 31 4.62 -11.73 4.98
CA ARG A 31 4.29 -12.23 6.33
C ARG A 31 5.53 -12.27 7.21
N ALA A 32 6.61 -12.90 6.75
CA ALA A 32 7.85 -13.02 7.53
C ALA A 32 8.45 -11.64 7.87
N MET A 33 8.30 -10.67 6.96
CA MET A 33 8.71 -9.29 7.16
C MET A 33 7.87 -8.60 8.26
N LEU A 34 6.54 -8.74 8.22
CA LEU A 34 5.63 -8.17 9.21
C LEU A 34 5.77 -8.83 10.60
N GLU A 35 5.88 -10.16 10.66
CA GLU A 35 6.10 -10.93 11.90
C GLU A 35 7.42 -10.54 12.59
N ALA A 36 8.44 -10.16 11.81
CA ALA A 36 9.69 -9.64 12.33
C ALA A 36 9.62 -8.15 12.77
N GLY A 37 8.45 -7.53 12.71
CA GLY A 37 8.24 -6.12 13.07
C GLY A 37 8.76 -5.11 12.03
N PHE A 38 9.10 -5.56 10.82
CA PHE A 38 9.66 -4.70 9.77
C PHE A 38 8.58 -4.27 8.77
N LYS A 39 7.77 -3.26 9.11
CA LYS A 39 6.73 -2.77 8.19
C LYS A 39 7.34 -1.98 7.02
N PRO A 40 6.74 -1.98 5.81
CA PRO A 40 7.21 -1.10 4.74
C PRO A 40 6.92 0.36 5.10
N ASP A 41 7.75 1.27 4.61
CA ASP A 41 7.55 2.71 4.79
C ASP A 41 6.47 3.21 3.81
N VAL A 42 6.52 2.71 2.58
CA VAL A 42 5.60 3.04 1.48
C VAL A 42 5.02 1.74 0.90
N ILE A 43 3.76 1.80 0.48
CA ILE A 43 3.16 0.75 -0.34
C ILE A 43 2.83 1.37 -1.69
N SER A 44 3.58 0.99 -2.72
CA SER A 44 3.27 1.28 -4.12
C SER A 44 2.88 0.01 -4.88
N SER A 45 2.14 0.18 -5.97
CA SER A 45 1.61 -0.93 -6.75
C SER A 45 2.56 -1.41 -7.86
N ASP A 46 3.46 -0.55 -8.35
CA ASP A 46 4.27 -0.78 -9.55
C ASP A 46 3.41 -1.34 -10.72
N VAL A 47 2.26 -0.71 -10.95
CA VAL A 47 1.32 -1.19 -11.98
C VAL A 47 1.80 -0.81 -13.37
N HIS A 48 1.84 -1.79 -14.26
CA HIS A 48 2.20 -1.69 -15.67
C HIS A 48 1.49 -2.77 -16.49
N ILE A 49 1.75 -2.86 -17.80
CA ILE A 49 1.06 -3.79 -18.73
C ILE A 49 1.11 -5.27 -18.33
N LEU A 50 2.05 -5.67 -17.48
CA LEU A 50 2.19 -7.07 -17.04
C LEU A 50 1.54 -7.34 -15.66
N SER A 51 0.99 -6.31 -15.02
CA SER A 51 0.45 -6.39 -13.65
C SER A 51 -0.93 -5.74 -13.48
N ILE A 52 -1.39 -4.97 -14.47
CA ILE A 52 -2.69 -4.28 -14.50
C ILE A 52 -3.88 -5.26 -14.43
N ASP A 53 -3.76 -6.41 -15.09
CA ASP A 53 -4.76 -7.49 -15.02
C ASP A 53 -4.48 -8.48 -13.88
N GLY A 54 -3.60 -8.09 -12.97
CA GLY A 54 -3.13 -8.88 -11.84
C GLY A 54 -1.66 -9.31 -11.99
N PRO A 55 -0.98 -9.61 -10.88
CA PRO A 55 -1.55 -9.68 -9.52
C PRO A 55 -1.65 -8.33 -8.80
N ALA A 56 -1.04 -7.24 -9.29
CA ALA A 56 -1.08 -5.95 -8.59
C ALA A 56 -2.44 -5.24 -8.73
N PHE A 57 -3.04 -5.27 -9.93
CA PHE A 57 -4.27 -4.56 -10.32
C PHE A 57 -4.15 -3.04 -10.19
N ASP A 58 -4.23 -2.54 -8.96
CA ASP A 58 -4.15 -1.12 -8.63
C ASP A 58 -3.56 -0.91 -7.22
N LEU A 59 -3.39 0.36 -6.84
CA LEU A 59 -2.88 0.71 -5.53
C LEU A 59 -3.81 0.28 -4.40
N LEU A 60 -5.13 0.44 -4.55
CA LEU A 60 -6.09 0.13 -3.49
C LEU A 60 -6.15 -1.38 -3.22
N HIS A 61 -6.06 -2.21 -4.26
CA HIS A 61 -5.94 -3.66 -4.16
C HIS A 61 -4.64 -4.07 -3.46
N THR A 62 -3.53 -3.40 -3.78
CA THR A 62 -2.24 -3.62 -3.10
C THR A 62 -2.33 -3.26 -1.62
N LEU A 63 -2.95 -2.13 -1.27
CA LEU A 63 -3.18 -1.72 0.11
C LEU A 63 -4.05 -2.73 0.88
N ALA A 64 -5.11 -3.24 0.25
CA ALA A 64 -5.96 -4.25 0.86
C ALA A 64 -5.19 -5.54 1.20
N LYS A 65 -4.26 -5.99 0.33
CA LYS A 65 -3.39 -7.14 0.63
C LYS A 65 -2.62 -6.95 1.92
N PHE A 66 -2.00 -5.79 2.13
CA PHE A 66 -1.21 -5.52 3.34
C PHE A 66 -2.09 -5.34 4.58
N HIS A 67 -3.31 -4.83 4.40
CA HIS A 67 -4.28 -4.81 5.48
C HIS A 67 -4.66 -6.23 5.93
N VAL A 68 -4.97 -7.12 4.98
CA VAL A 68 -5.30 -8.52 5.27
C VAL A 68 -4.10 -9.29 5.84
N LEU A 69 -2.88 -8.97 5.42
CA LEU A 69 -1.64 -9.52 5.97
C LEU A 69 -1.33 -9.04 7.41
N GLY A 70 -2.09 -8.08 7.95
CA GLY A 70 -2.04 -7.68 9.36
C GLY A 70 -1.57 -6.25 9.64
N MET A 71 -1.39 -5.39 8.63
CA MET A 71 -1.24 -3.95 8.87
C MET A 71 -2.59 -3.33 9.22
N SER A 72 -2.62 -2.41 10.17
CA SER A 72 -3.87 -1.71 10.51
C SER A 72 -4.29 -0.76 9.38
N LEU A 73 -5.59 -0.45 9.28
CA LEU A 73 -6.10 0.46 8.25
C LEU A 73 -5.37 1.84 8.27
N PRO A 74 -5.12 2.48 9.43
CA PRO A 74 -4.35 3.73 9.46
C PRO A 74 -2.91 3.60 8.95
N GLU A 75 -2.25 2.48 9.22
CA GLU A 75 -0.87 2.24 8.74
C GLU A 75 -0.83 2.08 7.22
N VAL A 76 -1.78 1.32 6.67
CA VAL A 76 -1.92 1.14 5.23
C VAL A 76 -2.23 2.48 4.55
N VAL A 77 -3.18 3.25 5.07
CA VAL A 77 -3.48 4.59 4.53
C VAL A 77 -2.26 5.50 4.62
N ALA A 78 -1.53 5.52 5.73
CA ALA A 78 -0.32 6.35 5.90
C ALA A 78 0.78 5.99 4.89
N SER A 79 0.96 4.70 4.59
CA SER A 79 1.99 4.22 3.64
C SER A 79 1.77 4.71 2.19
N ALA A 80 0.53 4.97 1.79
CA ALA A 80 0.19 5.50 0.46
C ALA A 80 -0.11 7.01 0.44
N THR A 81 -0.05 7.68 1.59
CA THR A 81 -0.35 9.11 1.71
C THR A 81 0.86 9.87 2.27
N VAL A 82 0.87 10.13 3.58
CA VAL A 82 1.89 10.96 4.23
C VAL A 82 3.30 10.38 4.09
N ASN A 83 3.46 9.06 4.08
CA ASN A 83 4.78 8.45 3.89
C ASN A 83 5.26 8.53 2.45
N ALA A 84 4.38 8.25 1.48
CA ALA A 84 4.68 8.41 0.06
C ALA A 84 5.04 9.87 -0.28
N ALA A 85 4.29 10.83 0.25
CA ALA A 85 4.54 12.27 0.14
C ALA A 85 5.95 12.65 0.67
N ARG A 86 6.33 12.14 1.84
CA ARG A 86 7.68 12.33 2.39
C ARG A 86 8.76 11.69 1.52
N ALA A 87 8.51 10.49 0.99
CA ALA A 87 9.47 9.78 0.16
C ALA A 87 9.83 10.56 -1.11
N ILE A 88 8.87 11.25 -1.71
CA ILE A 88 9.09 12.12 -2.88
C ILE A 88 9.46 13.57 -2.52
N ARG A 89 9.74 13.85 -1.24
CA ARG A 89 10.12 15.18 -0.72
C ARG A 89 9.05 16.26 -0.95
N ARG A 90 7.77 15.87 -0.84
CA ARG A 90 6.60 16.74 -0.94
C ARG A 90 5.75 16.64 0.33
N PRO A 91 6.29 17.03 1.51
CA PRO A 91 5.62 16.83 2.81
C PRO A 91 4.31 17.62 2.98
N GLU A 92 4.01 18.53 2.07
CA GLU A 92 2.73 19.23 1.99
C GLU A 92 1.58 18.39 1.39
N LEU A 93 1.90 17.25 0.76
CA LEU A 93 0.92 16.30 0.22
C LEU A 93 0.50 15.26 1.27
N GLY A 94 -0.52 14.46 0.95
CA GLY A 94 -0.94 13.30 1.76
C GLY A 94 -1.53 13.67 3.12
N THR A 95 -2.14 14.85 3.23
CA THR A 95 -2.70 15.40 4.48
C THR A 95 -4.04 16.09 4.25
N LEU A 96 -4.96 15.96 5.21
CA LEU A 96 -6.27 16.63 5.23
C LEU A 96 -6.32 17.84 6.18
N LYS A 97 -5.16 18.38 6.57
CA LYS A 97 -5.07 19.56 7.45
C LYS A 97 -5.63 20.82 6.75
N PRO A 98 -6.22 21.77 7.50
CA PRO A 98 -6.59 23.08 6.94
C PRO A 98 -5.41 23.75 6.23
N GLY A 99 -5.67 24.27 5.03
CA GLY A 99 -4.65 24.91 4.18
C GLY A 99 -3.86 23.96 3.27
N ALA A 100 -4.11 22.65 3.32
CA ALA A 100 -3.58 21.70 2.32
C ALA A 100 -4.29 21.85 0.96
N LEU A 101 -3.81 21.14 -0.07
CA LEU A 101 -4.30 21.22 -1.45
C LEU A 101 -5.79 20.86 -1.67
N GLY A 102 -6.47 20.30 -0.67
CA GLY A 102 -7.86 19.88 -0.81
C GLY A 102 -8.03 18.62 -1.67
N GLU A 103 -7.06 17.70 -1.61
CA GLU A 103 -7.12 16.41 -2.30
C GLU A 103 -7.50 15.29 -1.33
N ALA A 104 -8.40 14.39 -1.75
CA ALA A 104 -8.79 13.22 -0.96
C ALA A 104 -9.21 12.05 -1.85
N SER A 105 -9.02 10.83 -1.35
CA SER A 105 -9.53 9.60 -1.97
C SER A 105 -10.53 8.94 -1.04
N ILE A 106 -11.70 8.58 -1.59
CA ILE A 106 -12.79 7.99 -0.83
C ILE A 106 -12.92 6.52 -1.23
N PHE A 107 -12.84 5.64 -0.24
CA PHE A 107 -13.02 4.21 -0.41
C PHE A 107 -13.73 3.60 0.80
N GLU A 108 -14.26 2.41 0.63
CA GLU A 108 -14.95 1.63 1.65
C GLU A 108 -14.23 0.30 1.89
N VAL A 109 -14.22 -0.15 3.14
CA VAL A 109 -13.78 -1.48 3.53
C VAL A 109 -15.02 -2.35 3.67
N LEU A 110 -15.15 -3.33 2.79
CA LEU A 110 -16.30 -4.23 2.69
C LEU A 110 -16.03 -5.54 3.41
N ASP A 111 -17.06 -6.08 4.06
CA ASP A 111 -17.13 -7.49 4.49
C ASP A 111 -17.64 -8.35 3.32
N GLN A 112 -16.73 -8.76 2.44
CA GLN A 112 -17.01 -9.52 1.23
C GLN A 112 -15.94 -10.57 0.96
N PRO A 113 -16.30 -11.84 0.70
CA PRO A 113 -15.36 -12.87 0.25
C PRO A 113 -14.55 -12.39 -0.95
N THR A 114 -13.22 -12.41 -0.81
CA THR A 114 -12.27 -11.86 -1.77
C THR A 114 -11.00 -12.72 -1.77
N GLU A 115 -10.56 -13.07 -2.97
CA GLU A 115 -9.31 -13.76 -3.21
C GLU A 115 -8.19 -12.76 -3.55
N TYR A 116 -7.06 -12.87 -2.86
CA TYR A 116 -5.84 -12.14 -3.19
C TYR A 116 -4.77 -13.11 -3.67
N ARG A 117 -4.08 -12.76 -4.77
CA ARG A 117 -2.97 -13.54 -5.32
C ARG A 117 -1.69 -12.73 -5.36
N ASP A 118 -0.56 -13.35 -5.05
CA ASP A 118 0.77 -12.74 -5.14
C ASP A 118 1.48 -13.07 -6.47
N VAL A 119 2.73 -12.62 -6.64
CA VAL A 119 3.51 -12.85 -7.88
C VAL A 119 4.03 -14.29 -8.02
N ILE A 120 3.99 -15.09 -6.95
CA ILE A 120 4.44 -16.49 -6.91
C ILE A 120 3.26 -17.45 -7.12
N GLY A 121 2.03 -16.93 -7.12
CA GLY A 121 0.79 -17.68 -7.28
C GLY A 121 0.16 -18.13 -5.95
N GLU A 122 0.71 -17.73 -4.80
CA GLU A 122 0.10 -17.97 -3.50
C GLU A 122 -1.24 -17.23 -3.42
N VAL A 123 -2.24 -17.89 -2.82
CA VAL A 123 -3.58 -17.37 -2.66
C VAL A 123 -3.90 -17.15 -1.19
N MET A 124 -4.42 -15.96 -0.88
CA MET A 124 -4.95 -15.61 0.42
C MET A 124 -6.44 -15.32 0.31
N GLN A 125 -7.26 -16.10 1.03
CA GLN A 125 -8.70 -15.87 1.14
C GLN A 125 -8.99 -14.90 2.28
N SER A 126 -9.88 -13.95 2.04
CA SER A 126 -10.29 -12.95 3.01
C SER A 126 -11.78 -12.65 2.86
N ASN A 127 -12.41 -12.13 3.91
CA ASN A 127 -13.71 -11.49 3.79
C ASN A 127 -13.58 -9.95 3.74
N ILE A 128 -12.40 -9.43 3.44
CA ILE A 128 -12.17 -7.98 3.37
C ILE A 128 -11.88 -7.60 1.92
N ALA A 129 -12.60 -6.62 1.40
CA ALA A 129 -12.32 -5.97 0.12
C ALA A 129 -12.26 -4.45 0.29
N PHE A 130 -11.41 -3.77 -0.49
CA PHE A 130 -11.44 -2.30 -0.56
C PHE A 130 -12.11 -1.88 -1.87
N LYS A 131 -13.04 -0.94 -1.78
CA LYS A 131 -13.79 -0.43 -2.95
C LYS A 131 -13.66 1.08 -3.05
N ALA A 132 -13.14 1.56 -4.18
CA ALA A 132 -13.07 2.99 -4.47
C ALA A 132 -14.47 3.56 -4.73
N HIS A 133 -14.72 4.77 -4.23
CA HIS A 133 -15.98 5.52 -4.43
C HIS A 133 -15.77 6.84 -5.18
N GLY A 134 -14.61 7.48 -5.02
CA GLY A 134 -14.31 8.69 -5.77
C GLY A 134 -13.11 9.45 -5.25
N LEU A 135 -12.86 10.59 -5.89
CA LEU A 135 -11.73 11.46 -5.62
C LEU A 135 -12.22 12.89 -5.41
N VAL A 136 -11.52 13.63 -4.58
CA VAL A 136 -11.64 15.08 -4.45
C VAL A 136 -10.33 15.68 -4.92
N LEU A 137 -10.39 16.63 -5.85
CA LEU A 137 -9.25 17.37 -6.37
C LEU A 137 -9.52 18.87 -6.22
N ASP A 138 -8.58 19.61 -5.63
CA ASP A 138 -8.70 21.06 -5.38
C ASP A 138 -10.04 21.45 -4.71
N GLY A 139 -10.45 20.66 -3.70
CA GLY A 139 -11.68 20.86 -2.94
C GLY A 139 -12.98 20.52 -3.69
N ARG A 140 -12.92 19.89 -4.86
CA ARG A 140 -14.09 19.52 -5.67
C ARG A 140 -14.17 18.02 -5.88
N TRP A 141 -15.38 17.47 -5.82
CA TRP A 141 -15.61 16.08 -6.22
C TRP A 141 -15.26 15.91 -7.70
N TRP A 142 -14.44 14.91 -8.00
CA TRP A 142 -14.02 14.57 -9.35
C TRP A 142 -15.02 13.58 -9.95
N THR A 143 -15.88 14.09 -10.84
CA THR A 143 -16.82 13.32 -11.68
C THR A 143 -16.27 13.07 -13.06
#